data_AF-A0A7Y8J0T5-F1
#
_entry.id   AF-A0A7Y8J0T5-F1
#
_cell.length_a   1.000
_cell.length_b   1.000
_cell.length_c   1.000
_cell.angle_alpha   90.00
_cell.angle_beta   90.00
_cell.angle_gamma   90.00
#
_symmetry.space_group_name_H-M   'P 1'
#
loop_
_entity.id
_entity.type
_entity.pdbx_description
1 polymer ?
#
loop_
_entity_poly.entity_id
_entity_poly.type
_entity_poly.pdbx_seq_one_letter_code
_entity_poly.pdbx_strand_id
1 'polypeptide(L)'
;MNDPGVHPARIPGAVVTLPLDLRILGVHTDLQQGLAEKMAGRAQDIVHAIDKQFFADFPEIWSVLEKAYPESGHAGAWGKAADVHAKYFGKGWGAIDIADSYLLGGDKAAALRWLEKAYGERDPNLPYIACSPQWDAVRSKPGFRDILRRMNLLH
;
A
#
# COMPACT_ATOMS: atom_id res chain seq x y z
N MET A 1 -6.79 -59.75 44.30
CA MET A 1 -7.21 -58.62 45.15
C MET A 1 -7.64 -57.49 44.23
N ASN A 2 -8.92 -57.10 44.35
CA ASN A 2 -9.66 -55.91 43.90
C ASN A 2 -9.09 -54.89 42.88
N ASP A 3 -9.97 -54.57 41.91
CA ASP A 3 -10.18 -53.31 41.12
C ASP A 3 -10.23 -52.04 42.03
N PRO A 4 -10.33 -50.75 41.59
CA PRO A 4 -10.45 -50.10 40.27
C PRO A 4 -9.63 -48.79 40.11
N GLY A 5 -9.83 -48.08 38.99
CA GLY A 5 -9.11 -46.87 38.61
C GLY A 5 -9.33 -45.59 39.44
N VAL A 6 -8.44 -44.62 39.19
CA VAL A 6 -8.62 -43.19 39.48
C VAL A 6 -7.78 -42.38 38.47
N HIS A 7 -8.41 -41.80 37.45
CA HIS A 7 -8.16 -40.38 37.14
C HIS A 7 -9.19 -39.61 38.00
N PRO A 8 -8.92 -38.42 38.60
CA PRO A 8 -8.06 -37.33 38.10
C PRO A 8 -7.30 -36.52 39.20
N ALA A 9 -6.38 -35.62 38.79
CA ALA A 9 -6.23 -34.30 39.41
C ALA A 9 -5.37 -33.39 38.52
N ARG A 10 -6.06 -32.55 37.74
CA ARG A 10 -5.57 -31.26 37.25
C ARG A 10 -5.02 -30.49 38.45
N ILE A 11 -3.77 -30.04 38.40
CA ILE A 11 -3.31 -28.95 39.27
C ILE A 11 -3.61 -27.65 38.50
N PRO A 12 -4.63 -26.87 38.88
CA PRO A 12 -4.82 -25.53 38.38
C PRO A 12 -3.92 -24.57 39.19
N GLY A 13 -3.32 -23.61 38.50
CA GLY A 13 -2.65 -22.48 39.15
C GLY A 13 -1.16 -22.68 39.41
N ALA A 14 -0.36 -22.64 38.36
CA ALA A 14 0.87 -21.85 38.45
C ALA A 14 0.48 -20.40 38.15
N VAL A 15 -0.04 -19.73 39.19
CA VAL A 15 -0.09 -18.27 39.23
C VAL A 15 1.38 -17.84 39.27
N VAL A 16 1.94 -17.48 38.12
CA VAL A 16 3.12 -16.62 38.08
C VAL A 16 2.61 -15.21 38.35
N THR A 17 2.41 -14.89 39.62
CA THR A 17 2.25 -13.51 40.09
C THR A 17 3.62 -12.84 39.99
N LEU A 18 3.99 -12.43 38.77
CA LEU A 18 4.85 -11.27 38.65
C LEU A 18 3.98 -10.07 39.05
N PRO A 19 4.41 -9.19 39.95
CA PRO A 19 3.72 -7.92 40.16
C PRO A 19 3.81 -7.17 38.82
N LEU A 20 2.73 -7.21 38.06
CA LEU A 20 2.56 -6.41 36.86
C LEU A 20 2.50 -4.96 37.32
N ASP A 21 3.66 -4.32 37.38
CA ASP A 21 3.70 -2.88 37.29
C ASP A 21 3.09 -2.50 35.93
N LEU A 22 1.85 -2.02 35.95
CA LEU A 22 1.11 -1.49 34.81
C LEU A 22 1.87 -0.34 34.10
N ARG A 23 2.94 0.23 34.67
CA ARG A 23 3.83 1.19 34.00
C ARG A 23 4.80 0.53 33.02
N ILE A 24 5.25 -0.70 33.26
CA ILE A 24 6.22 -1.37 32.37
C ILE A 24 5.55 -1.80 31.05
N LEU A 25 4.27 -2.19 31.09
CA LEU A 25 3.48 -2.46 29.87
C LEU A 25 3.22 -1.17 29.04
N GLY A 26 3.04 -0.02 29.71
CA GLY A 26 2.83 1.28 29.05
C GLY A 26 4.08 1.75 28.31
N VAL A 27 5.25 1.75 28.97
CA VAL A 27 6.51 2.23 28.38
C VAL A 27 6.96 1.39 27.16
N HIS A 28 6.72 0.07 27.18
CA HIS A 28 7.04 -0.79 26.04
C HIS A 28 6.15 -0.48 24.83
N THR A 29 4.87 -0.19 25.06
CA THR A 29 3.91 0.18 24.00
C THR A 29 4.23 1.56 23.44
N ASP A 30 4.55 2.53 24.30
CA ASP A 30 4.92 3.89 23.90
C ASP A 30 6.21 3.93 23.09
N LEU A 31 7.21 3.10 23.45
CA LEU A 31 8.46 2.97 22.69
C LEU A 31 8.23 2.33 21.31
N GLN A 32 7.39 1.28 21.23
CA GLN A 32 7.04 0.65 19.96
C GLN A 32 6.26 1.59 19.05
N GLN A 33 5.30 2.34 19.60
CA GLN A 33 4.53 3.36 18.90
C GLN A 33 5.43 4.49 18.41
N GLY A 34 6.28 5.05 19.27
CA GLY A 34 7.20 6.13 18.89
C GLY A 34 8.23 5.68 17.84
N LEU A 35 8.70 4.43 17.89
CA LEU A 35 9.55 3.87 16.84
C LEU A 35 8.78 3.71 15.52
N ALA A 36 7.55 3.22 15.56
CA ALA A 36 6.70 3.08 14.39
C ALA A 36 6.40 4.44 13.75
N GLU A 37 6.09 5.47 14.53
CA GLU A 37 5.89 6.84 14.07
C GLU A 37 7.17 7.42 13.44
N LYS A 38 8.34 7.21 14.06
CA LYS A 38 9.63 7.65 13.50
C LYS A 38 9.99 6.91 12.21
N MET A 39 9.63 5.62 12.10
CA MET A 39 9.82 4.85 10.87
C MET A 39 8.85 5.31 9.77
N ALA A 40 7.59 5.57 10.12
CA ALA A 40 6.58 6.10 9.20
C ALA A 40 6.97 7.50 8.69
N GLY A 41 7.45 8.39 9.56
CA GLY A 41 7.96 9.70 9.17
C GLY A 41 9.12 9.61 8.19
N ARG A 42 10.13 8.78 8.50
CA ARG A 42 11.28 8.56 7.59
C ARG A 42 10.86 7.96 6.24
N ALA A 43 9.89 7.04 6.23
CA ALA A 43 9.37 6.49 5.00
C ALA A 43 8.66 7.56 4.16
N GLN A 44 7.86 8.42 4.79
CA GLN A 44 7.18 9.52 4.12
C GLN A 44 8.17 10.54 3.53
N ASP A 45 9.26 10.85 4.25
CA ASP A 45 10.31 11.75 3.77
C ASP A 45 11.03 11.18 2.54
N ILE A 46 11.33 9.88 2.56
CA ILE A 46 11.99 9.20 1.43
C ILE A 46 11.08 9.20 0.20
N VAL A 47 9.80 8.87 0.38
CA VAL A 47 8.82 8.88 -0.71
C VAL A 47 8.69 10.28 -1.31
N HIS A 48 8.55 11.31 -0.47
CA HIS A 48 8.51 12.71 -0.92
C HIS A 48 9.77 13.08 -1.72
N ALA A 49 10.96 12.67 -1.27
CA ALA A 49 12.22 12.96 -1.96
C ALA A 49 12.33 12.24 -3.32
N ILE A 50 11.88 10.99 -3.40
CA ILE A 50 11.83 10.21 -4.65
C ILE A 50 10.86 10.89 -5.63
N ASP A 51 9.65 11.21 -5.18
CA ASP A 51 8.65 11.88 -6.01
C ASP A 51 9.15 13.24 -6.50
N LYS A 52 9.84 14.01 -5.64
CA LYS A 52 10.48 15.28 -6.03
C LYS A 52 11.48 15.10 -7.15
N GLN A 53 12.35 14.08 -7.03
CA GLN A 53 13.36 13.81 -8.04
C GLN A 53 12.72 13.38 -9.36
N PHE A 54 11.71 12.51 -9.29
CA PHE A 54 11.07 11.90 -10.44
C PHE A 54 10.19 12.89 -11.22
N PHE A 55 9.53 13.82 -10.52
CA PHE A 55 8.63 14.82 -11.12
C PHE A 55 9.24 16.23 -11.25
N ALA A 56 10.56 16.38 -11.07
CA ALA A 56 11.24 17.67 -11.16
C ALA A 56 11.04 18.38 -12.51
N ASP A 57 11.02 17.61 -13.61
CA ASP A 57 10.81 18.12 -14.97
C ASP A 57 9.31 18.34 -15.32
N PHE A 58 8.41 18.02 -14.38
CA PHE A 58 6.95 18.13 -14.52
C PHE A 58 6.38 19.05 -13.44
N PRO A 59 6.66 20.37 -13.50
CA PRO A 59 6.41 21.30 -12.40
C PRO A 59 4.94 21.45 -12.01
N GLU A 60 3.99 21.20 -12.92
CA GLU A 60 2.56 21.20 -12.60
C GLU A 60 2.19 20.02 -11.70
N ILE A 61 2.71 18.82 -11.98
CA ILE A 61 2.49 17.62 -11.16
C ILE A 61 3.15 17.83 -9.80
N TRP A 62 4.43 18.22 -9.79
CA TRP A 62 5.19 18.44 -8.57
C TRP A 62 4.53 19.51 -7.68
N SER A 63 4.08 20.64 -8.25
CA SER A 63 3.44 21.68 -7.46
C SER A 63 2.16 21.20 -6.76
N VAL A 64 1.40 20.28 -7.35
CA VAL A 64 0.20 19.73 -6.71
C VAL A 64 0.59 18.75 -5.60
N LEU A 65 1.54 17.85 -5.86
CA LEU A 65 2.04 16.90 -4.87
C LEU A 65 2.63 17.61 -3.66
N GLU A 66 3.55 18.56 -3.88
CA GLU A 66 4.24 19.33 -2.83
C GLU A 66 3.27 20.04 -1.89
N LYS A 67 2.23 20.68 -2.43
CA LYS A 67 1.20 21.36 -1.64
C LYS A 67 0.31 20.39 -0.87
N ALA A 68 0.04 19.21 -1.43
CA ALA A 68 -0.92 18.27 -0.88
C ALA A 68 -0.33 17.28 0.12
N TYR A 69 0.98 17.02 0.08
CA TYR A 69 1.65 16.11 1.03
C TYR A 69 1.40 16.46 2.50
N PRO A 70 1.60 17.72 2.95
CA PRO A 70 1.42 18.07 4.37
C PRO A 70 -0.03 17.94 4.84
N GLU A 71 -0.98 18.14 3.92
CA GLU A 71 -2.41 18.16 4.25
C GLU A 71 -3.04 16.76 4.28
N SER A 72 -2.57 15.86 3.41
CA SER A 72 -3.31 14.64 3.06
C SER A 72 -2.44 13.39 2.91
N GLY A 73 -1.14 13.50 3.21
CA GLY A 73 -0.18 12.41 3.04
C GLY A 73 -0.01 12.01 1.56
N HIS A 74 0.71 10.92 1.32
CA HIS A 74 1.03 10.47 -0.04
C HIS A 74 -0.22 10.13 -0.87
N ALA A 75 -1.12 9.32 -0.33
CA ALA A 75 -2.32 8.91 -1.06
C ALA A 75 -3.24 10.10 -1.38
N GLY A 76 -3.45 11.02 -0.42
CA GLY A 76 -4.25 12.21 -0.66
C GLY A 76 -3.60 13.17 -1.67
N ALA A 77 -2.27 13.28 -1.67
CA ALA A 77 -1.53 14.06 -2.66
C ALA A 77 -1.73 13.52 -4.07
N TRP A 78 -1.58 12.20 -4.25
CA TRP A 78 -1.83 11.56 -5.55
C TRP A 78 -3.29 11.63 -5.98
N GLY A 79 -4.25 11.60 -5.05
CA GLY A 79 -5.66 11.84 -5.35
C GLY A 79 -5.92 13.21 -5.99
N LYS A 80 -5.13 14.23 -5.63
CA LYS A 80 -5.20 15.56 -6.24
C LYS A 80 -4.36 15.68 -7.52
N ALA A 81 -3.25 14.95 -7.62
CA ALA A 81 -2.29 15.05 -8.72
C ALA A 81 -2.59 14.14 -9.92
N ALA A 82 -3.34 13.04 -9.74
CA ALA A 82 -3.54 12.04 -10.79
C ALA A 82 -4.19 12.61 -12.07
N ASP A 83 -5.17 13.49 -11.93
CA ASP A 83 -5.80 14.16 -13.07
C ASP A 83 -4.85 15.11 -13.80
N VAL A 84 -3.91 15.74 -13.07
CA VAL A 84 -2.86 16.57 -13.66
C VAL A 84 -1.88 15.70 -14.43
N HIS A 85 -1.44 14.60 -13.82
CA HIS A 85 -0.54 13.65 -14.46
C HIS A 85 -1.15 13.06 -15.75
N ALA A 86 -2.45 12.75 -15.75
CA ALA A 86 -3.18 12.25 -16.91
C ALA A 86 -3.09 13.17 -18.15
N LYS A 87 -2.89 14.49 -17.97
CA LYS A 87 -2.69 15.46 -19.07
C LYS A 87 -1.36 15.28 -19.81
N TYR A 88 -0.41 14.57 -19.20
CA TYR A 88 0.91 14.26 -19.75
C TYR A 88 0.96 12.89 -20.42
N PHE A 89 -0.16 12.16 -20.46
CA PHE A 89 -0.27 10.96 -21.27
C PHE A 89 0.16 11.22 -22.72
N GLY A 90 1.08 10.40 -23.24
CA GLY A 90 1.66 10.55 -24.59
C GLY A 90 2.72 11.65 -24.71
N LYS A 91 3.07 12.34 -23.61
CA LYS A 91 4.11 13.38 -23.54
C LYS A 91 5.27 12.96 -22.63
N GLY A 92 5.71 11.71 -22.78
CA GLY A 92 6.74 11.09 -21.95
C GLY A 92 6.21 10.10 -20.91
N TRP A 93 4.89 10.06 -20.69
CA TRP A 93 4.24 9.11 -19.78
C TRP A 93 3.28 8.18 -20.51
N GLY A 94 3.35 6.89 -20.17
CA GLY A 94 2.50 5.83 -20.67
C GLY A 94 1.21 5.69 -19.86
N ALA A 95 0.26 4.94 -20.39
CA ALA A 95 -1.03 4.72 -19.72
C ALA A 95 -0.88 3.97 -18.38
N ILE A 96 0.15 3.13 -18.23
CA ILE A 96 0.44 2.44 -16.97
C ILE A 96 0.87 3.40 -15.85
N ASP A 97 1.68 4.42 -16.18
CA ASP A 97 2.17 5.41 -15.20
C ASP A 97 1.00 6.26 -14.66
N ILE A 98 0.05 6.57 -15.54
CA ILE A 98 -1.19 7.26 -15.15
C ILE A 98 -2.07 6.33 -14.29
N ALA A 99 -2.17 5.05 -14.64
CA ALA A 99 -2.92 4.08 -13.84
C ALA A 99 -2.35 3.94 -12.42
N ASP A 100 -1.02 3.87 -12.28
CA ASP A 100 -0.34 3.86 -10.98
C ASP A 100 -0.68 5.12 -10.17
N SER A 101 -0.72 6.29 -10.79
CA SER A 101 -1.03 7.55 -10.10
C SER A 101 -2.44 7.57 -9.50
N TYR A 102 -3.44 7.09 -10.27
CA TYR A 102 -4.81 6.94 -9.74
C TYR A 102 -4.89 5.86 -8.66
N LEU A 103 -4.10 4.79 -8.77
CA LEU A 103 -4.04 3.74 -7.76
C LEU A 103 -3.46 4.24 -6.44
N LEU A 104 -2.37 5.02 -6.51
CA LEU A 104 -1.77 5.73 -5.38
C LEU A 104 -2.77 6.72 -4.75
N GLY A 105 -3.55 7.40 -5.58
CA GLY A 105 -4.65 8.28 -5.16
C GLY A 105 -5.88 7.57 -4.61
N GLY A 106 -5.95 6.24 -4.71
CA GLY A 106 -7.06 5.42 -4.24
C GLY A 106 -8.25 5.32 -5.20
N ASP A 107 -8.25 6.02 -6.35
CA ASP A 107 -9.28 5.86 -7.39
C ASP A 107 -9.02 4.61 -8.23
N LYS A 108 -9.45 3.48 -7.66
CA LYS A 108 -9.37 2.16 -8.30
C LYS A 108 -10.12 2.09 -9.62
N ALA A 109 -11.20 2.86 -9.78
CA ALA A 109 -12.00 2.82 -11.00
C ALA A 109 -11.25 3.53 -12.13
N ALA A 110 -10.66 4.69 -11.86
CA ALA A 110 -9.79 5.38 -12.82
C ALA A 110 -8.54 4.57 -13.15
N ALA A 111 -7.88 3.99 -12.15
CA ALA A 111 -6.72 3.11 -12.36
C ALA A 111 -7.06 1.96 -13.33
N LEU A 112 -8.20 1.28 -13.14
CA LEU A 112 -8.64 0.20 -14.05
C LEU A 112 -8.94 0.71 -15.46
N ARG A 113 -9.54 1.89 -15.62
CA ARG A 113 -9.77 2.48 -16.96
C ARG A 113 -8.46 2.77 -17.68
N TRP A 114 -7.45 3.26 -16.97
CA TRP A 114 -6.13 3.51 -17.53
C TRP A 114 -5.36 2.22 -17.83
N LEU A 115 -5.54 1.16 -17.04
CA LEU A 115 -4.98 -0.15 -17.37
C LEU A 115 -5.58 -0.75 -18.64
N GLU A 116 -6.89 -0.59 -18.89
CA GLU A 116 -7.49 -1.00 -20.17
C GLU A 116 -6.85 -0.29 -21.35
N LYS A 117 -6.54 1.01 -21.18
CA LYS A 117 -5.83 1.80 -22.18
C LYS A 117 -4.40 1.29 -22.39
N ALA A 118 -3.66 1.00 -21.31
CA ALA A 118 -2.33 0.41 -21.38
C ALA A 118 -2.33 -0.96 -22.07
N TYR A 119 -3.36 -1.78 -21.85
CA TYR A 119 -3.58 -3.03 -22.58
C TYR A 119 -3.77 -2.79 -24.09
N GLY A 120 -4.62 -1.84 -24.46
CA GLY A 120 -4.84 -1.47 -25.87
C GLY A 120 -3.57 -0.96 -26.56
N GLU A 121 -2.72 -0.22 -25.85
CA GLU A 121 -1.46 0.33 -26.36
C GLU A 121 -0.31 -0.68 -26.35
N ARG A 122 -0.53 -1.88 -25.79
CA ARG A 122 0.50 -2.91 -25.59
C ARG A 122 1.70 -2.36 -24.82
N ASP A 123 1.39 -1.64 -23.74
CA ASP A 123 2.39 -1.03 -22.88
C ASP A 123 3.41 -2.10 -22.42
N PRO A 124 4.72 -1.89 -22.63
CA PRO A 124 5.75 -2.89 -22.35
C PRO A 124 5.86 -3.23 -20.86
N ASN A 125 5.38 -2.36 -19.96
CA ASN A 125 5.43 -2.57 -18.53
C ASN A 125 4.18 -3.29 -17.99
N LEU A 126 3.15 -3.46 -18.81
CA LEU A 126 1.89 -4.08 -18.38
C LEU A 126 2.03 -5.51 -17.82
N PRO A 127 2.94 -6.38 -18.28
CA PRO A 127 3.12 -7.70 -17.68
C PRO A 127 3.51 -7.66 -16.19
N TYR A 128 4.16 -6.59 -15.73
CA TYR A 128 4.62 -6.47 -14.33
C TYR A 128 3.47 -6.25 -13.33
N ILE A 129 2.28 -5.87 -13.79
CA ILE A 129 1.13 -5.70 -12.90
C ILE A 129 0.73 -7.01 -12.21
N ALA A 130 1.06 -8.16 -12.81
CA ALA A 130 0.77 -9.48 -12.25
C ALA A 130 1.58 -9.78 -10.98
N CYS A 131 2.81 -9.27 -10.86
CA CYS A 131 3.70 -9.58 -9.75
C CYS A 131 3.90 -8.41 -8.78
N SER A 132 3.65 -7.16 -9.19
CA SER A 132 3.94 -6.03 -8.31
C SER A 132 2.91 -5.84 -7.18
N PRO A 133 3.33 -5.68 -5.90
CA PRO A 133 2.43 -5.49 -4.75
C PRO A 133 1.56 -4.24 -4.83
N GLN A 134 1.96 -3.20 -5.57
CA GLN A 134 1.17 -1.97 -5.71
C GLN A 134 -0.25 -2.25 -6.24
N TRP A 135 -0.42 -3.29 -7.06
CA TRP A 135 -1.70 -3.69 -7.66
C TRP A 135 -2.58 -4.53 -6.74
N ASP A 136 -2.14 -4.87 -5.53
CA ASP A 136 -2.90 -5.70 -4.59
C ASP A 136 -4.26 -5.09 -4.25
N ALA A 137 -4.34 -3.76 -4.21
CA ALA A 137 -5.57 -3.02 -3.95
C ALA A 137 -6.68 -3.26 -4.99
N VAL A 138 -6.32 -3.70 -6.20
CA VAL A 138 -7.23 -4.02 -7.32
C VAL A 138 -7.15 -5.47 -7.81
N ARG A 139 -6.26 -6.30 -7.25
CA ARG A 139 -6.00 -7.68 -7.69
C ARG A 139 -7.25 -8.58 -7.70
N SER A 140 -8.19 -8.34 -6.78
CA SER A 140 -9.47 -9.07 -6.72
C SER A 140 -10.57 -8.47 -7.60
N LYS A 141 -10.36 -7.30 -8.21
CA LYS A 141 -11.38 -6.62 -9.02
C LYS A 141 -11.59 -7.36 -10.34
N PRO A 142 -12.84 -7.53 -10.81
CA PRO A 142 -13.14 -8.21 -12.06
C PRO A 142 -12.36 -7.66 -13.27
N GLY A 143 -12.28 -6.33 -13.40
CA GLY A 143 -11.55 -5.68 -14.51
C GLY A 143 -10.06 -6.01 -14.52
N PHE A 144 -9.40 -6.00 -13.36
CA PHE A 144 -7.98 -6.35 -13.27
C PHE A 144 -7.73 -7.81 -13.69
N ARG A 145 -8.54 -8.73 -13.16
CA ARG A 145 -8.45 -10.16 -13.49
C ARG A 145 -8.71 -10.41 -14.97
N ASP A 146 -9.62 -9.65 -15.58
CA ASP A 146 -9.92 -9.76 -16.99
C ASP A 146 -8.73 -9.35 -17.88
N ILE A 147 -8.06 -8.24 -17.55
CA ILE A 147 -6.82 -7.83 -18.21
C ILE A 147 -5.74 -8.91 -18.09
N LEU A 148 -5.53 -9.47 -16.89
CA LEU A 148 -4.56 -10.56 -16.71
C LEU A 148 -4.88 -11.82 -17.54
N ARG A 149 -6.16 -12.20 -17.64
CA ARG A 149 -6.58 -13.32 -18.50
C ARG A 149 -6.31 -13.04 -19.97
N ARG A 150 -6.63 -11.82 -20.44
CA ARG A 150 -6.36 -11.37 -21.81
C ARG A 150 -4.87 -11.29 -22.14
N MET A 151 -3.99 -11.25 -21.13
CA MET A 151 -2.53 -11.36 -21.27
C MET A 151 -2.01 -12.79 -21.05
N ASN A 152 -2.87 -13.77 -20.75
CA ASN A 152 -2.50 -15.14 -20.37
C ASN A 152 -1.63 -15.23 -19.10
N LEU A 153 -1.77 -14.29 -18.16
CA LEU A 153 -1.05 -14.27 -16.87
C LEU A 153 -1.87 -14.79 -15.69
N LEU A 154 -3.13 -15.12 -15.91
CA LEU A 154 -4.02 -15.71 -14.92
C LEU A 154 -4.63 -16.98 -15.52
N HIS A 155 -4.28 -18.13 -14.93
CA HIS A 155 -4.79 -19.45 -15.28
C HIS A 155 -5.91 -19.87 -14.32
#